data_AF-A0A1M5SCJ1-F1
#
_entry.id   AF-A0A1M5SCJ1-F1
#
_cell.length_a   1.000
_cell.length_b   1.000
_cell.length_c   1.000
_cell.angle_alpha   90.00
_cell.angle_beta   90.00
_cell.angle_gamma   90.00
#
_symmetry.space_group_name_H-M   'P 1'
#
loop_
_entity.id
_entity.type
_entity.pdbx_description
1 polymer ?
#
loop_
_entity_poly.entity_id
_entity_poly.type
_entity_poly.pdbx_seq_one_letter_code
_entity_poly.pdbx_strand_id
1 'polypeptide(L)' 'MITEILDDCGYEPERFSITWVSSAEPDKFVKAVTEMTARVRKLGPVNTDAQAA' A
#
# COMPACT_ATOMS: atom_id res chain seq x y z
N MET A 1 -10.58 -7.37 6.26
CA MET A 1 -9.64 -8.49 6.43
C MET A 1 -8.17 -8.08 6.21
N ILE A 2 -7.68 -7.81 4.98
CA ILE A 2 -6.23 -7.51 4.80
C ILE A 2 -5.81 -6.21 5.50
N THR A 3 -6.60 -5.15 5.38
CA THR A 3 -6.32 -3.86 6.03
C THR A 3 -6.36 -3.96 7.56
N GLU A 4 -7.24 -4.81 8.10
CA GLU A 4 -7.33 -5.07 9.54
C GLU A 4 -6.11 -5.86 10.04
N ILE A 5 -5.67 -6.89 9.29
CA ILE A 5 -4.45 -7.64 9.62
C ILE A 5 -3.22 -6.74 9.60
N LEU A 6 -3.15 -5.79 8.66
CA LEU A 6 -2.06 -4.82 8.61
C LEU A 6 -2.03 -3.95 9.86
N ASP A 7 -3.19 -3.45 10.27
CA ASP A 7 -3.34 -2.65 11.49
C ASP A 7 -2.96 -3.46 12.74
N ASP A 8 -3.43 -4.71 12.84
CA ASP A 8 -3.08 -5.64 13.93
C ASP A 8 -1.57 -5.93 14.00
N CYS A 9 -0.89 -5.89 12.85
CA CYS A 9 0.57 -6.07 12.75
C CYS A 9 1.35 -4.76 12.93
N GLY A 10 0.68 -3.64 13.23
CA GLY A 10 1.29 -2.33 13.45
C GLY A 10 1.71 -1.58 12.18
N TYR A 11 1.11 -1.92 11.03
CA TYR A 11 1.33 -1.22 9.77
C TYR A 11 0.16 -0.31 9.40
N GLU A 12 0.47 0.83 8.80
CA GLU A 12 -0.54 1.75 8.27
C GLU A 12 -1.34 1.08 7.13
N PRO A 13 -2.68 0.94 7.24
CA PRO A 13 -3.50 0.27 6.22
C PRO A 13 -3.39 0.89 4.82
N GLU A 14 -3.06 2.18 4.73
CA GLU A 14 -2.88 2.93 3.50
C GLU A 14 -1.67 2.47 2.65
N ARG A 15 -0.79 1.64 3.22
CA ARG A 15 0.29 0.97 2.48
C ARG A 15 -0.23 -0.10 1.52
N PHE A 16 -1.48 -0.52 1.67
CA PHE A 16 -2.13 -1.51 0.84
C PHE A 16 -3.16 -0.89 -0.11
N SER A 17 -3.17 -1.36 -1.36
CA SER A 17 -4.22 -1.02 -2.32
C SER A 17 -4.43 -2.15 -3.31
N ILE A 18 -5.69 -2.42 -3.64
CA ILE A 18 -6.07 -3.35 -4.70
C ILE A 18 -6.68 -2.56 -5.84
N THR A 19 -6.30 -2.86 -7.07
CA THR A 19 -6.92 -2.29 -8.27
C THR A 19 -7.01 -3.35 -9.35
N TRP A 20 -8.22 -3.54 -9.89
CA TRP A 20 -8.47 -4.43 -11.00
C TRP A 20 -8.20 -3.71 -12.32
N VAL A 21 -7.27 -4.25 -13.11
CA VAL A 21 -6.85 -3.70 -14.40
C VAL A 21 -6.91 -4.80 -15.44
N SER A 22 -7.66 -4.57 -16.51
CA SER A 22 -7.64 -5.44 -17.69
C SER A 22 -6.44 -5.12 -18.59
N SER A 23 -6.11 -6.02 -19.53
CA SER A 23 -5.03 -5.82 -20.50
C SER A 23 -5.25 -4.62 -21.44
N ALA A 24 -6.50 -4.12 -21.54
CA ALA A 24 -6.88 -2.98 -22.36
C ALA A 24 -6.81 -1.63 -21.62
N GLU A 25 -6.40 -1.59 -20.35
CA GLU A 25 -6.37 -0.37 -19.53
C GLU A 25 -4.95 0.00 -19.04
N PRO A 26 -3.96 0.22 -19.93
CA PRO A 26 -2.58 0.52 -19.52
C PRO A 26 -2.49 1.81 -18.70
N ASP A 27 -3.26 2.85 -19.05
CA ASP A 27 -3.23 4.13 -18.32
C ASP A 27 -3.75 3.98 -16.88
N LYS A 28 -4.73 3.09 -16.66
CA LYS A 28 -5.25 2.79 -15.33
C LYS A 28 -4.21 2.08 -14.48
N PHE A 29 -3.45 1.16 -15.07
CA PHE A 29 -2.34 0.49 -14.39
C PHE A 29 -1.26 1.50 -13.98
N VAL A 30 -0.83 2.35 -14.92
CA VAL A 30 0.17 3.40 -14.66
C VAL A 30 -0.30 4.31 -13.53
N LYS A 31 -1.56 4.76 -13.56
CA LYS A 31 -2.14 5.59 -12.51
C LYS A 31 -2.16 4.88 -11.16
N ALA A 32 -2.66 3.64 -11.10
CA ALA A 32 -2.78 2.88 -9.86
C ALA A 32 -1.42 2.68 -9.16
N VAL A 33 -0.39 2.28 -9.92
CA VAL A 33 0.98 2.09 -9.40
C VAL A 33 1.58 3.43 -8.95
N THR A 34 1.39 4.49 -9.73
CA THR A 34 1.91 5.83 -9.41
C THR A 34 1.31 6.36 -8.10
N GLU A 35 -0.01 6.27 -7.96
CA GLU A 35 -0.72 6.73 -6.77
C GLU A 35 -0.37 5.91 -5.53
N MET A 36 -0.29 4.58 -5.65
CA MET A 36 0.16 3.72 -4.56
C MET A 36 1.57 4.08 -4.12
N THR A 37 2.50 4.23 -5.07
CA THR A 37 3.89 4.57 -4.77
C THR A 37 4.00 5.95 -4.11
N ALA A 38 3.24 6.93 -4.58
CA ALA A 38 3.21 8.26 -3.99
C ALA A 38 2.69 8.24 -2.53
N ARG A 39 1.63 7.47 -2.26
CA ARG A 39 1.11 7.28 -0.89
C ARG A 39 2.16 6.65 0.02
N VAL A 40 2.79 5.54 -0.40
CA VAL A 40 3.81 4.85 0.41
C VAL A 40 5.03 5.75 0.66
N ARG A 41 5.48 6.51 -0.35
CA ARG A 41 6.57 7.48 -0.17
C ARG A 41 6.24 8.55 0.86
N LYS A 42 4.99 9.01 0.93
CA LYS A 42 4.53 10.00 1.92
C LYS A 42 4.51 9.42 3.33
N LEU A 43 4.18 8.14 3.48
CA LEU A 43 4.19 7.43 4.78
C LEU A 43 5.62 7.13 5.27
N GLY A 44 6.61 7.15 4.37
CA GLY A 44 8.00 6.86 4.72
C GLY A 44 8.28 5.36 4.93
N PRO A 45 9.51 5.02 5.32
CA PRO A 45 9.89 3.63 5.63
C PRO A 45 9.03 3.02 6.73
N VAL A 46 8.93 1.69 6.76
CA VAL A 46 8.33 0.98 7.90
C VAL A 46 9.27 1.10 9.08
N ASN A 47 8.76 1.53 10.23
CA ASN A 47 9.53 1.56 11.48
C ASN A 47 9.70 0.13 12.03
N THR A 48 10.84 -0.48 11.75
CA THR A 48 11.19 -1.84 12.22
C THR A 48 11.30 -1.94 13.76
N ASP A 49 11.43 -0.80 14.46
CA ASP A 49 11.56 -0.76 15.92
C ASP A 49 10.26 -1.12 16.67
N ALA A 50 9.09 -1.00 16.01
CA ALA A 50 7.81 -1.46 16.56
C ALA A 50 7.68 -3.00 16.59
N GLN A 51 8.59 -3.73 15.95
CA GLN A 51 8.56 -5.20 15.80
C GLN A 51 9.53 -5.93 16.74
N ALA A 52 10.20 -5.23 17.65
CA ALA A 52 11.20 -5.80 18.56
C ALA A 52 10.74 -5.90 20.04
N ALA A 53 9.46 -5.65 20.34
CA ALA A 53 8.89 -5.73 21.69
C ALA A 53 7.80 -6.80 21.79
#